data_AF-A0A8V1ADS5-F1
#
_entry.id   AF-A0A8V1ADS5-F1
#
_cell.length_a   1.000
_cell.length_b   1.000
_cell.length_c   1.000
_cell.angle_alpha   90.00
_cell.angle_beta   90.00
_cell.angle_gamma   90.00
#
_symmetry.space_group_name_H-M   'P 1'
#
loop_
_entity.id
_entity.type
_entity.pdbx_description
1 polymer ?
#
loop_
_entity_poly.entity_id
_entity_poly.type
_entity_poly.pdbx_seq_one_letter_code
_entity_poly.pdbx_strand_id
1 'polypeptide(L)'
;MPGTVQVPSLEELDVQEVTVSSAVLKAAAHHYGSQCDRPNKEFMLCRWEEKDPRKCLREGRQVNQCALDFFRKIKVHCAEPFTEYWTCIDYSNLQELRRCRKQQAVFDNCVLEKLGWVRPDLGQLSKVTKVKTDRPMPENVYHSRPRPEPNPPVEGELKPSLFGTVPSGTRPVFVQEKRTGQSPSASATAIVIALQPCSGLPCLVSARLLLGDTVRCGPTWLLFPGSC
;
A
#
# COMPACT_ATOMS: atom_id res chain seq x y z
N MET A 1 -5.61 18.95 -13.79
CA MET A 1 -4.33 18.32 -14.16
C MET A 1 -3.83 17.55 -12.96
N PRO A 2 -3.25 16.35 -13.09
CA PRO A 2 -2.57 15.71 -11.97
C PRO A 2 -1.45 16.64 -11.46
N GLY A 3 -1.25 16.68 -10.14
CA GLY A 3 -0.23 17.52 -9.52
C GLY A 3 1.20 17.03 -9.85
N THR A 4 2.17 17.94 -9.78
CA THR A 4 3.59 17.62 -9.91
C THR A 4 4.12 16.93 -8.66
N VAL A 5 4.99 15.94 -8.84
CA VAL A 5 5.57 15.14 -7.75
C VAL A 5 6.62 15.95 -6.99
N GLN A 6 6.42 16.20 -5.70
CA GLN A 6 7.38 16.91 -4.85
C GLN A 6 8.50 15.98 -4.37
N VAL A 7 9.70 16.10 -4.94
CA VAL A 7 10.88 15.31 -4.57
C VAL A 7 11.79 16.17 -3.68
N PRO A 8 12.40 15.61 -2.62
CA PRO A 8 13.39 16.31 -1.80
C PRO A 8 14.61 16.76 -2.63
N SER A 9 15.37 17.72 -2.10
CA SER A 9 16.61 18.20 -2.73
C SER A 9 17.73 17.14 -2.63
N LEU A 10 18.75 17.26 -3.49
CA LEU A 10 19.89 16.33 -3.48
C LEU A 10 20.69 16.42 -2.17
N GLU A 11 20.81 17.62 -1.59
CA GLU A 11 21.51 17.85 -0.32
C GLU A 11 20.85 17.11 0.85
N GLU A 12 19.53 16.96 0.85
CA GLU A 12 18.83 16.21 1.89
C GLU A 12 19.07 14.70 1.81
N LEU A 13 19.41 14.20 0.62
CA LEU A 13 19.64 12.78 0.35
C LEU A 13 21.10 12.38 0.56
N ASP A 14 22.02 13.35 0.61
CA ASP A 14 23.43 13.10 0.86
C ASP A 14 23.65 12.66 2.32
N VAL A 15 23.95 11.38 2.50
CA VAL A 15 24.14 10.73 3.79
C VAL A 15 25.33 9.78 3.67
N GLN A 16 26.13 9.68 4.74
CA GLN A 16 27.23 8.71 4.76
C GLN A 16 26.71 7.28 4.59
N GLU A 17 27.18 6.62 3.53
CA GLU A 17 26.75 5.27 3.18
C GLU A 17 27.54 4.19 3.93
N VAL A 18 26.90 3.03 4.08
CA VAL A 18 27.49 1.83 4.65
C VAL A 18 28.04 0.97 3.51
N THR A 19 29.28 1.26 3.10
CA THR A 19 29.93 0.61 1.96
C THR A 19 30.59 -0.72 2.37
N VAL A 20 29.79 -1.76 2.54
CA VAL A 20 30.27 -3.13 2.85
C VAL A 20 29.55 -4.18 1.99
N SER A 21 30.17 -5.36 1.83
CA SER A 21 29.56 -6.46 1.08
C SER A 21 28.38 -7.08 1.83
N SER A 22 27.52 -7.80 1.10
CA SER A 22 26.36 -8.48 1.68
C SER A 22 26.75 -9.54 2.71
N ALA A 23 27.90 -10.23 2.52
CA ALA A 23 28.42 -11.21 3.46
C ALA A 23 28.75 -10.58 4.83
N VAL A 24 29.35 -9.38 4.82
CA VAL A 24 29.68 -8.61 6.04
C VAL A 24 28.40 -8.23 6.80
N LEU A 25 27.39 -7.70 6.09
CA LEU A 25 26.10 -7.36 6.70
C LEU A 25 25.41 -8.60 7.28
N LYS A 26 25.44 -9.73 6.57
CA LYS A 26 24.81 -10.98 6.99
C LYS A 26 25.51 -11.59 8.22
N ALA A 27 26.84 -11.53 8.26
CA ALA A 27 27.64 -11.98 9.41
C ALA A 27 27.27 -11.19 10.67
N ALA A 28 27.15 -9.87 10.55
CA ALA A 28 26.86 -8.99 11.68
C ALA A 28 25.36 -8.86 12.02
N ALA A 29 24.45 -9.37 11.18
CA ALA A 29 23.01 -9.11 11.26
C ALA A 29 22.38 -9.39 12.64
N HIS A 30 22.82 -10.44 13.33
CA HIS A 30 22.27 -10.81 14.64
C HIS A 30 22.61 -9.78 15.72
N HIS A 31 23.87 -9.33 15.76
CA HIS A 31 24.31 -8.30 16.71
C HIS A 31 23.81 -6.92 16.30
N TYR A 32 23.79 -6.62 15.00
CA TYR A 32 23.22 -5.38 14.49
C TYR A 32 21.74 -5.25 14.86
N GLY A 33 20.96 -6.33 14.72
CA GLY A 33 19.55 -6.36 15.06
C GLY A 33 19.27 -6.09 16.54
N SER A 34 20.15 -6.56 17.46
CA SER A 34 19.98 -6.29 18.89
C SER A 34 20.43 -4.88 19.29
N GLN A 35 21.52 -4.38 18.71
CA GLN A 35 22.08 -3.06 19.08
C GLN A 35 21.34 -1.89 18.44
N CYS A 36 20.95 -2.00 17.17
CA CYS A 36 20.28 -0.94 16.42
C CYS A 36 18.75 -1.13 16.35
N ASP A 37 18.18 -1.89 17.28
CA ASP A 37 16.76 -2.26 17.25
C ASP A 37 15.82 -1.03 17.27
N ARG A 38 16.12 -0.06 18.15
CA ARG A 38 15.30 1.15 18.35
C ARG A 38 15.16 1.99 17.06
N PRO A 39 16.23 2.52 16.45
CA PRO A 39 16.11 3.33 15.24
C PRO A 39 15.57 2.53 14.05
N ASN A 40 15.96 1.25 13.91
CA ASN A 40 15.46 0.40 12.83
C ASN A 40 13.94 0.23 12.89
N LYS A 41 13.40 -0.05 14.08
CA LYS A 41 11.97 -0.28 14.25
C LYS A 41 11.15 1.00 14.16
N GLU A 42 11.70 2.13 14.62
CA GLU A 42 11.08 3.44 14.44
C GLU A 42 10.96 3.83 12.95
N PHE A 43 12.02 3.59 12.18
CA PHE A 43 12.01 3.76 10.72
C PHE A 43 11.01 2.81 10.04
N MET A 44 11.01 1.52 10.41
CA MET A 44 10.07 0.55 9.84
C MET A 44 8.63 0.90 10.18
N LEU A 45 8.35 1.34 11.42
CA LEU A 45 7.04 1.84 11.81
C LEU A 45 6.66 3.08 10.98
N CYS A 46 7.60 4.01 10.75
CA CYS A 46 7.36 5.22 9.96
C CYS A 46 6.91 4.83 8.55
N ARG A 47 7.70 3.97 7.93
CA ARG A 47 7.49 3.53 6.56
C ARG A 47 6.18 2.77 6.41
N TRP A 48 5.76 2.02 7.42
CA TRP A 48 4.49 1.29 7.41
C TRP A 48 3.27 2.17 7.65
N GLU A 49 3.38 3.14 8.56
CA GLU A 49 2.30 4.08 8.91
C GLU A 49 2.08 5.11 7.79
N GLU A 50 3.14 5.80 7.35
CA GLU A 50 3.05 6.89 6.37
C GLU A 50 2.98 6.39 4.92
N LYS A 51 3.53 5.20 4.62
CA LYS A 51 3.64 4.62 3.26
C LYS A 51 4.35 5.49 2.19
N ASP A 52 4.84 6.66 2.59
CA ASP A 52 5.64 7.57 1.76
C ASP A 52 7.10 7.58 2.23
N PRO A 53 8.08 7.19 1.39
CA PRO A 53 9.48 7.14 1.82
C PRO A 53 10.11 8.53 2.09
N ARG A 54 9.53 9.59 1.52
CA ARG A 54 10.07 10.97 1.64
C ARG A 54 9.93 11.55 3.04
N LYS A 55 8.88 11.17 3.77
CA LYS A 55 8.62 11.67 5.12
C LYS A 55 9.55 11.03 6.16
N CYS A 56 10.00 9.80 5.90
CA CYS A 56 10.79 8.98 6.83
C CYS A 56 12.33 9.08 6.62
N LEU A 57 12.80 10.12 5.93
CA LEU A 57 14.24 10.29 5.64
C LEU A 57 15.06 10.63 6.88
N ARG A 58 14.46 11.23 7.92
CA ARG A 58 15.16 11.57 9.16
C ARG A 58 15.48 10.31 9.96
N GLU A 59 14.52 9.41 10.08
CA GLU A 59 14.66 8.11 10.72
C GLU A 59 15.63 7.22 9.93
N GLY A 60 15.57 7.27 8.59
CA GLY A 60 16.54 6.59 7.74
C GLY A 60 17.99 7.03 7.98
N ARG A 61 18.22 8.34 8.20
CA ARG A 61 19.53 8.87 8.59
C ARG A 61 20.01 8.31 9.93
N GLN A 62 19.12 8.19 10.91
CA GLN A 62 19.45 7.62 12.22
C GLN A 62 19.81 6.12 12.12
N VAL A 63 19.14 5.38 11.24
CA VAL A 63 19.49 3.97 10.94
C VAL A 63 20.90 3.88 10.37
N ASN A 64 21.22 4.69 9.35
CA ASN A 64 22.56 4.73 8.76
C ASN A 64 23.62 5.11 9.79
N GLN A 65 23.36 6.11 10.63
CA GLN A 65 24.27 6.52 11.70
C GLN A 65 24.52 5.37 12.69
N CYS A 66 23.47 4.65 13.12
CA CYS A 66 23.62 3.52 14.03
C CYS A 66 24.45 2.39 13.41
N ALA A 67 24.24 2.09 12.12
CA ALA A 67 25.02 1.10 11.40
C ALA A 67 26.51 1.48 11.30
N LEU A 68 26.82 2.74 10.99
CA LEU A 68 28.19 3.22 10.93
C LEU A 68 28.89 3.12 12.29
N ASP A 69 28.23 3.55 13.37
CA ASP A 69 28.80 3.48 14.71
C ASP A 69 28.97 2.03 15.19
N PHE A 70 28.07 1.15 14.81
CA PHE A 70 28.18 -0.29 15.05
C PHE A 70 29.42 -0.89 14.36
N PHE A 71 29.61 -0.63 13.06
CA PHE A 71 30.77 -1.14 12.33
C PHE A 71 32.10 -0.51 12.80
N ARG A 72 32.08 0.76 13.23
CA ARG A 72 33.25 1.39 13.88
C ARG A 72 33.64 0.64 15.15
N LYS A 73 32.69 0.29 16.02
CA LYS A 73 32.96 -0.49 17.24
C LYS A 73 33.54 -1.87 16.93
N ILE A 74 32.95 -2.59 15.97
CA ILE A 74 33.49 -3.91 15.57
C ILE A 74 34.91 -3.78 15.04
N LYS A 75 35.18 -2.78 14.20
CA LYS A 75 36.52 -2.54 13.63
C LYS A 75 37.57 -2.21 14.70
N VAL A 76 37.19 -1.48 15.76
CA VAL A 76 38.12 -1.12 16.84
C VAL A 76 38.41 -2.32 17.76
N HIS A 77 37.42 -3.16 18.05
CA HIS A 77 37.57 -4.20 19.07
C HIS A 77 37.82 -5.61 18.53
N CYS A 78 37.16 -6.02 17.44
CA CYS A 78 37.11 -7.41 16.97
C CYS A 78 37.32 -7.54 15.45
N ALA A 79 38.21 -6.73 14.86
CA ALA A 79 38.45 -6.74 13.41
C ALA A 79 38.87 -8.11 12.86
N GLU A 80 39.91 -8.73 13.43
CA GLU A 80 40.46 -10.00 12.96
C GLU A 80 39.45 -11.17 12.98
N PRO A 81 38.82 -11.52 14.12
CA PRO A 81 37.87 -12.63 14.15
C PRO A 81 36.63 -12.35 13.31
N PHE A 82 36.24 -11.08 13.16
CA PHE A 82 35.16 -10.69 12.27
C PHE A 82 35.54 -10.91 10.80
N THR A 83 36.76 -10.57 10.40
CA THR A 83 37.24 -10.78 9.03
C THR A 83 37.27 -12.24 8.62
N GLU A 84 37.75 -13.13 9.48
CA GLU A 84 37.73 -14.57 9.21
C GLU A 84 36.30 -15.10 9.08
N TYR A 85 35.39 -14.60 9.91
CA TYR A 85 34.00 -15.03 9.91
C TYR A 85 33.26 -14.65 8.63
N TRP A 86 33.28 -13.37 8.23
CA TRP A 86 32.57 -12.97 7.02
C TRP A 86 33.24 -13.51 5.75
N THR A 87 34.58 -13.70 5.74
CA THR A 87 35.28 -14.32 4.60
C THR A 87 34.82 -15.76 4.40
N CYS A 88 34.60 -16.52 5.48
CA CYS A 88 34.04 -17.87 5.40
C CYS A 88 32.61 -17.85 4.82
N ILE A 89 31.78 -16.88 5.21
CA ILE A 89 30.41 -16.74 4.69
C ILE A 89 30.43 -16.40 3.20
N ASP A 90 31.32 -15.50 2.79
CA ASP A 90 31.46 -14.99 1.43
C ASP A 90 31.93 -16.07 0.43
N TYR A 91 32.69 -17.07 0.91
CA TYR A 91 33.10 -18.21 0.09
C TYR A 91 31.93 -19.03 -0.48
N SER A 92 30.76 -19.00 0.18
CA SER A 92 29.60 -19.79 -0.25
C SER A 92 28.61 -18.95 -1.07
N ASN A 93 28.21 -19.45 -2.23
CA ASN A 93 27.25 -18.78 -3.12
C ASN A 93 25.91 -18.42 -2.42
N LEU A 94 25.48 -19.23 -1.45
CA LEU A 94 24.23 -19.04 -0.70
C LEU A 94 24.44 -18.35 0.67
N GLN A 95 25.69 -18.07 1.04
CA GLN A 95 26.06 -17.47 2.33
C GLN A 95 25.46 -18.24 3.52
N GLU A 96 25.71 -19.55 3.59
CA GLU A 96 25.10 -20.44 4.57
C GLU A 96 25.75 -20.33 5.96
N LEU A 97 25.04 -19.78 6.95
CA LEU A 97 25.56 -19.59 8.32
C LEU A 97 25.96 -20.90 9.02
N ARG A 98 25.40 -22.04 8.60
CA ARG A 98 25.71 -23.36 9.17
C ARG A 98 27.15 -23.81 8.92
N ARG A 99 27.82 -23.32 7.88
CA ARG A 99 29.17 -23.76 7.50
C ARG A 99 30.27 -23.11 8.35
N CYS A 100 30.02 -21.91 8.86
CA CYS A 100 31.02 -21.06 9.52
C CYS A 100 30.82 -20.97 11.04
N ARG A 101 30.29 -22.02 11.68
CA ARG A 101 30.00 -22.01 13.14
C ARG A 101 31.24 -21.90 14.01
N LYS A 102 32.39 -22.40 13.54
CA LYS A 102 33.67 -22.30 14.28
C LYS A 102 34.12 -20.85 14.39
N GLN A 103 34.18 -20.15 13.26
CA GLN A 103 34.54 -18.74 13.18
C GLN A 103 33.48 -17.87 13.89
N GLN A 104 32.21 -18.25 13.79
CA GLN A 104 31.13 -17.57 14.50
C GLN A 104 31.35 -17.59 16.02
N ALA A 105 31.72 -18.74 16.60
CA ALA A 105 31.96 -18.84 18.04
C ALA A 105 33.14 -17.95 18.48
N VAL A 106 34.22 -17.89 17.68
CA VAL A 106 35.36 -17.01 17.94
C VAL A 106 34.94 -15.53 17.92
N PHE A 107 34.15 -15.14 16.92
CA PHE A 107 33.63 -13.78 16.82
C PHE A 107 32.67 -13.43 17.96
N ASP A 108 31.69 -14.30 18.25
CA ASP A 108 30.70 -14.11 19.31
C ASP A 108 31.39 -14.00 20.68
N ASN A 109 32.44 -14.79 20.94
CA ASN A 109 33.23 -14.69 22.17
C ASN A 109 33.98 -13.36 22.26
N CYS A 110 34.64 -12.89 21.19
CA CYS A 110 35.31 -11.59 21.19
C CYS A 110 34.35 -10.44 21.50
N VAL A 111 33.15 -10.48 20.90
CA VAL A 111 32.11 -9.46 21.10
C VAL A 111 31.58 -9.51 22.54
N LEU A 112 31.38 -10.71 23.09
CA LEU A 112 30.95 -10.87 24.48
C LEU A 112 31.98 -10.32 25.47
N GLU A 113 33.26 -10.64 25.28
CA GLU A 113 34.34 -10.24 26.19
C GLU A 113 34.65 -8.73 26.13
N LYS A 114 34.65 -8.13 24.93
CA LYS A 114 35.07 -6.73 24.76
C LYS A 114 33.92 -5.72 24.78
N LEU A 115 32.75 -6.09 24.27
CA LEU A 115 31.60 -5.20 24.12
C LEU A 115 30.42 -5.59 25.03
N GLY A 116 30.42 -6.80 25.58
CA GLY A 116 29.33 -7.30 26.43
C GLY A 116 28.03 -7.58 25.66
N TRP A 117 28.08 -7.71 24.34
CA TRP A 117 26.88 -7.98 23.55
C TRP A 117 26.61 -9.48 23.47
N VAL A 118 25.43 -9.88 23.92
CA VAL A 118 24.96 -11.25 23.79
C VAL A 118 24.23 -11.40 22.45
N ARG A 119 24.56 -12.47 21.73
CA ARG A 119 23.86 -12.81 20.48
C ARG A 119 22.40 -13.18 20.80
N PRO A 120 21.41 -12.57 20.12
CA PRO A 120 20.01 -12.88 20.37
C PRO A 120 19.66 -14.33 20.00
N ASP A 121 18.80 -14.94 20.80
CA ASP A 121 18.29 -16.29 20.55
C ASP A 121 17.36 -16.34 19.34
N LEU A 122 17.15 -17.56 18.84
CA LEU A 122 16.20 -17.81 17.78
C LEU A 122 14.80 -17.32 18.18
N GLY A 123 14.19 -16.54 17.31
CA GLY A 123 12.86 -15.98 17.52
C GLY A 123 12.83 -14.63 18.24
N GLN A 124 13.91 -14.16 18.85
CA GLN A 124 13.90 -12.84 19.52
C GLN A 124 13.71 -11.70 18.51
N LEU A 125 14.45 -11.72 17.39
CA LEU A 125 14.37 -10.68 16.36
C LEU A 125 13.06 -10.71 15.56
N SER A 126 12.33 -11.82 15.55
CA SER A 126 11.05 -11.96 14.85
C SER A 126 9.84 -11.59 15.72
N LYS A 127 10.05 -11.28 17.01
CA LYS A 127 8.95 -10.84 17.89
C LYS A 127 8.47 -9.45 17.47
N VAL A 128 7.15 -9.29 17.43
CA VAL A 128 6.53 -7.98 17.24
C VAL A 128 6.76 -7.14 18.49
N THR A 129 7.44 -6.02 18.33
CA THR A 129 7.72 -5.08 19.42
C THR A 129 6.91 -3.81 19.29
N LYS A 130 6.53 -3.23 20.42
CA LYS A 130 5.85 -1.94 20.49
C LYS A 130 6.90 -0.83 20.52
N VAL A 131 6.86 0.07 19.55
CA VAL A 131 7.73 1.25 19.48
C VAL A 131 6.93 2.46 19.94
N LYS A 132 7.48 3.25 20.85
CA LYS A 132 6.90 4.54 21.23
C LYS A 132 7.45 5.60 20.28
N THR A 133 6.58 6.38 19.67
CA THR A 133 6.95 7.48 18.79
C THR A 133 6.19 8.74 19.20
N ASP A 134 6.81 9.90 19.02
CA ASP A 134 6.22 11.20 19.35
C ASP A 134 5.40 11.78 18.18
N ARG A 135 5.50 11.17 16.99
CA ARG A 135 4.78 11.60 15.79
C ARG A 135 3.28 11.25 15.89
N PRO A 136 2.39 12.10 15.34
CA PRO A 136 0.98 11.77 15.26
C PRO A 136 0.75 10.63 14.26
N MET A 137 -0.27 9.81 14.51
CA MET A 137 -0.69 8.79 13.56
C MET A 137 -1.39 9.45 12.34
N PRO A 138 -1.04 9.08 11.10
CA PRO A 138 -1.67 9.63 9.91
C PRO A 138 -3.12 9.16 9.76
N GLU A 139 -4.06 10.10 9.67
CA GLU A 139 -5.49 9.81 9.51
C GLU A 139 -5.82 9.26 8.11
N ASN A 140 -5.20 9.82 7.06
CA ASN A 140 -5.40 9.40 5.68
C ASN A 140 -4.07 9.16 4.96
N VAL A 141 -3.57 7.93 5.11
CA VAL A 141 -2.29 7.48 4.57
C VAL A 141 -2.25 7.50 3.04
N TYR A 142 -3.35 7.11 2.39
CA TYR A 142 -3.38 6.96 0.93
C TYR A 142 -3.80 8.23 0.20
N HIS A 143 -4.02 9.32 0.94
CA HIS A 143 -4.64 10.54 0.41
C HIS A 143 -5.91 10.23 -0.40
N SER A 144 -6.71 9.28 0.09
CA SER A 144 -7.94 8.85 -0.55
C SER A 144 -8.98 9.95 -0.52
N ARG A 145 -9.76 10.05 -1.58
CA ARG A 145 -10.92 10.95 -1.61
C ARG A 145 -11.98 10.40 -0.65
N PRO A 146 -12.86 11.27 -0.11
CA PRO A 146 -14.02 10.81 0.63
C PRO A 146 -14.80 9.75 -0.15
N ARG A 147 -15.23 8.70 0.55
CA ARG A 147 -16.04 7.65 -0.06
C ARG A 147 -17.38 8.25 -0.50
N PRO A 148 -17.92 7.87 -1.67
CA PRO A 148 -19.29 8.22 -2.02
C PRO A 148 -20.26 7.75 -0.94
N GLU A 149 -21.34 8.51 -0.75
CA GLU A 149 -22.41 8.13 0.18
C GLU A 149 -23.04 6.79 -0.26
N PRO A 150 -23.34 5.88 0.69
CA PRO A 150 -23.96 4.61 0.36
C PRO A 150 -25.39 4.82 -0.14
N ASN A 151 -25.83 3.96 -1.07
CA ASN A 151 -27.24 3.91 -1.45
C ASN A 151 -28.09 3.56 -0.22
N PRO A 152 -29.27 4.18 -0.04
CA PRO A 152 -30.14 3.86 1.09
C PRO A 152 -30.56 2.39 1.05
N PRO A 153 -30.57 1.67 2.19
CA PRO A 153 -31.08 0.32 2.25
C PRO A 153 -32.59 0.29 1.95
N VAL A 154 -33.06 -0.78 1.32
CA VAL A 154 -34.50 -1.01 1.16
C VAL A 154 -35.03 -1.50 2.51
N GLU A 155 -35.70 -0.61 3.23
CA GLU A 155 -36.33 -0.91 4.52
C GLU A 155 -37.85 -1.08 4.34
N GLY A 156 -38.42 -2.07 5.05
CA GLY A 156 -39.85 -2.39 5.04
C GLY A 156 -40.14 -3.80 4.55
N GLU A 157 -41.33 -4.32 4.90
CA GLU A 157 -41.79 -5.61 4.42
C GLU A 157 -41.99 -5.58 2.90
N LEU A 158 -41.48 -6.61 2.22
CA LEU A 158 -41.70 -6.79 0.79
C LEU A 158 -43.19 -7.07 0.55
N LYS A 159 -43.93 -6.02 0.19
CA LYS A 159 -45.33 -6.15 -0.21
C LYS A 159 -45.40 -6.89 -1.55
N PRO A 160 -46.39 -7.78 -1.75
CA PRO A 160 -46.63 -8.34 -3.07
C PRO A 160 -46.89 -7.21 -4.07
N SER A 161 -46.45 -7.39 -5.31
CA SER A 161 -46.71 -6.42 -6.39
C SER A 161 -48.22 -6.17 -6.51
N LEU A 162 -48.63 -4.90 -6.55
CA LEU A 162 -50.03 -4.47 -6.56
C LEU A 162 -50.92 -5.15 -7.62
N PHE A 163 -50.36 -5.56 -8.76
CA PHE A 163 -51.13 -6.13 -9.89
C PHE A 163 -50.57 -7.45 -10.43
N GLY A 164 -49.74 -8.17 -9.66
CA GLY A 164 -49.09 -9.41 -10.11
C GLY A 164 -48.28 -9.22 -11.39
N THR A 165 -48.30 -10.21 -12.29
CA THR A 165 -47.74 -10.05 -13.64
C THR A 165 -48.66 -9.17 -14.48
N VAL A 166 -48.27 -7.91 -14.67
CA VAL A 166 -48.96 -7.00 -15.59
C VAL A 166 -48.78 -7.56 -17.01
N PRO A 167 -49.85 -7.98 -17.72
CA PRO A 167 -49.72 -8.43 -19.09
C PRO A 167 -49.22 -7.26 -19.94
N SER A 168 -48.21 -7.51 -20.77
CA SER A 168 -47.60 -6.52 -21.66
C SER A 168 -48.65 -6.00 -22.65
N GLY A 169 -49.42 -4.98 -22.28
CA GLY A 169 -50.46 -4.42 -23.14
C GLY A 169 -51.52 -3.56 -22.47
N THR A 170 -51.78 -3.67 -21.16
CA THR A 170 -52.80 -2.85 -20.49
C THR A 170 -52.17 -1.78 -19.61
N ARG A 171 -52.18 -0.52 -20.10
CA ARG A 171 -51.88 0.64 -19.26
C ARG A 171 -53.03 0.81 -18.24
N PRO A 172 -52.78 0.88 -16.93
CA PRO A 172 -53.82 1.22 -15.97
C PRO A 172 -54.29 2.66 -16.23
N VAL A 173 -55.61 2.87 -16.30
CA VAL A 173 -56.22 4.20 -16.36
C VAL A 173 -56.05 4.84 -14.99
N PHE A 174 -55.26 5.91 -14.92
CA PHE A 174 -55.12 6.74 -13.72
C PHE A 174 -56.47 7.44 -13.44
N VAL A 175 -57.18 7.02 -12.41
CA VAL A 175 -58.26 7.83 -11.81
C VAL A 175 -57.62 8.69 -10.72
N GLN A 176 -57.48 9.98 -10.97
CA GLN A 176 -57.06 10.94 -9.94
C GLN A 176 -58.20 11.15 -8.94
N GLU A 177 -57.96 10.80 -7.67
CA GLU A 177 -58.82 11.19 -6.56
C GLU A 177 -58.44 12.61 -6.10
N LYS A 178 -59.36 13.57 -6.28
CA LYS A 178 -59.20 14.97 -5.87
C LYS A 178 -59.13 15.07 -4.34
N ARG A 179 -57.97 15.45 -3.78
CA ARG A 179 -57.92 16.07 -2.44
C ARG A 179 -58.46 17.50 -2.52
N THR A 180 -59.54 17.76 -1.79
CA THR A 180 -60.11 19.08 -1.58
C THR A 180 -59.36 19.82 -0.46
N GLY A 181 -58.92 21.06 -0.76
CA GLY A 181 -58.71 22.13 0.23
C GLY A 181 -57.26 22.42 0.68
N GLN A 182 -56.55 23.30 -0.04
CA GLN A 182 -56.09 24.62 0.46
C GLN A 182 -55.52 25.42 -0.73
N SER A 183 -55.84 26.72 -0.79
CA SER A 183 -55.67 27.68 -1.88
C SER A 183 -54.24 28.29 -1.99
N PRO A 184 -53.93 29.07 -3.04
CA PRO A 184 -52.64 29.06 -3.74
C PRO A 184 -51.71 30.24 -3.40
N SER A 185 -50.42 30.09 -3.69
CA SER A 185 -49.61 31.23 -4.15
C SER A 185 -48.52 30.80 -5.13
N ALA A 186 -48.39 31.64 -6.18
CA ALA A 186 -47.29 31.75 -7.14
C ALA A 186 -47.10 30.66 -8.23
N SER A 187 -47.69 30.98 -9.39
CA SER A 187 -47.12 30.87 -10.74
C SER A 187 -46.40 29.58 -11.15
N ALA A 188 -47.08 28.74 -11.93
CA ALA A 188 -46.43 27.78 -12.82
C ALA A 188 -46.94 28.00 -14.25
N THR A 189 -46.04 28.46 -15.11
CA THR A 189 -46.18 28.59 -16.55
C THR A 189 -46.43 27.22 -17.16
N ALA A 190 -47.58 27.02 -17.79
CA ALA A 190 -47.90 25.78 -18.49
C ALA A 190 -47.16 25.74 -19.84
N ILE A 191 -46.15 24.87 -19.96
CA ILE A 191 -45.61 24.47 -21.26
C ILE A 191 -46.36 23.20 -21.69
N VAL A 192 -47.27 23.37 -22.65
CA VAL A 192 -47.94 22.26 -23.35
C VAL A 192 -46.94 21.69 -24.35
N ILE A 193 -46.39 20.49 -24.08
CA ILE A 193 -45.71 19.70 -25.10
C ILE A 193 -46.69 18.63 -25.56
N ALA A 194 -47.27 18.84 -26.74
CA ALA A 194 -48.00 17.83 -27.47
C ALA A 194 -47.03 16.74 -27.94
N LEU A 195 -47.29 15.48 -27.60
CA LEU A 195 -46.64 14.31 -28.18
C LEU A 195 -47.66 13.56 -29.02
N GLN A 196 -47.50 13.62 -30.34
CA GLN A 196 -48.15 12.71 -31.28
C GLN A 196 -47.49 11.32 -31.24
N PRO A 197 -48.24 10.23 -31.51
CA PRO A 197 -47.71 8.88 -31.49
C PRO A 197 -47.13 8.50 -32.87
N CYS A 198 -45.86 8.09 -32.92
CA CYS A 198 -45.31 7.38 -34.08
C CYS A 198 -45.29 5.88 -33.81
N SER A 199 -46.07 5.15 -34.60
CA SER A 199 -46.13 3.71 -34.71
C SER A 199 -44.95 3.15 -35.52
N GLY A 200 -44.32 2.07 -35.03
CA GLY A 200 -43.66 1.06 -35.86
C GLY A 200 -42.14 1.15 -36.04
N LEU A 201 -41.43 0.25 -35.34
CA LEU A 201 -40.07 -0.29 -35.61
C LEU A 201 -38.83 0.64 -35.53
N PRO A 202 -37.63 0.06 -35.27
CA PRO A 202 -36.65 0.62 -34.34
C PRO A 202 -35.69 1.59 -35.04
N CYS A 203 -35.71 2.85 -34.60
CA CYS A 203 -34.62 3.77 -34.89
C CYS A 203 -33.44 3.47 -33.95
N LEU A 204 -32.41 2.81 -34.50
CA LEU A 204 -31.04 2.93 -34.00
C LEU A 204 -30.70 4.41 -33.88
N VAL A 205 -30.54 4.92 -32.66
CA VAL A 205 -29.83 6.20 -32.48
C VAL A 205 -28.34 5.91 -32.58
N SER A 206 -27.85 6.07 -33.80
CA SER A 206 -26.45 6.23 -34.12
C SER A 206 -25.95 7.53 -33.47
N ALA A 207 -25.16 7.41 -32.40
CA ALA A 207 -24.37 8.53 -31.90
C ALA A 207 -23.07 8.60 -32.72
N ARG A 208 -23.05 9.50 -33.70
CA ARG A 208 -21.87 9.82 -34.51
C ARG A 208 -21.00 10.81 -33.73
N LEU A 209 -19.99 10.31 -33.02
CA LEU A 209 -18.78 11.04 -32.66
C LEU A 209 -17.80 10.88 -33.83
N LEU A 210 -17.44 11.98 -34.49
CA LEU A 210 -16.34 12.04 -35.46
C LEU A 210 -15.24 12.94 -34.91
N LEU A 211 -14.21 12.33 -34.36
CA LEU A 211 -12.81 12.72 -34.49
C LEU A 211 -12.00 11.42 -34.39
N GLY A 212 -11.15 11.20 -35.38
CA GLY A 212 -10.54 9.91 -35.67
C GLY A 212 -9.55 9.45 -34.61
N ASP A 213 -9.34 8.13 -34.59
CA ASP A 213 -8.03 7.59 -34.94
C ASP A 213 -8.15 6.10 -35.26
N THR A 214 -7.41 5.71 -36.28
CA THR A 214 -7.29 4.38 -36.86
C THR A 214 -6.62 3.40 -35.89
N VAL A 215 -7.29 2.29 -35.55
CA VAL A 215 -6.59 1.08 -35.06
C VAL A 215 -7.17 -0.15 -35.76
N ARG A 216 -6.29 -0.82 -36.51
CA ARG A 216 -6.52 -2.06 -37.26
C ARG A 216 -6.82 -3.22 -36.29
N CYS A 217 -7.89 -3.97 -36.55
CA CYS A 217 -8.03 -5.34 -36.03
C CYS A 217 -7.40 -6.32 -37.01
N GLY A 218 -6.39 -7.05 -36.57
CA GLY A 218 -5.90 -8.28 -37.20
C GLY A 218 -6.29 -9.50 -36.34
N PRO A 219 -6.62 -10.66 -36.94
CA PRO A 219 -6.95 -11.88 -36.22
C PRO A 219 -5.67 -12.64 -35.86
N THR A 220 -5.63 -13.42 -34.77
CA THR A 220 -4.89 -14.70 -34.62
C THR A 220 -4.83 -15.16 -33.15
N TRP A 221 -5.61 -16.21 -32.86
CA TRP A 221 -5.25 -17.46 -32.18
C TRP A 221 -4.60 -17.49 -30.77
N LEU A 222 -5.28 -18.28 -29.91
CA LEU A 222 -4.77 -19.38 -29.05
C LEU A 222 -4.48 -19.17 -27.54
N LEU A 223 -5.15 -20.07 -26.78
CA LEU A 223 -4.70 -20.89 -25.64
C LEU A 223 -4.89 -20.41 -24.19
N PHE A 224 -5.81 -21.11 -23.52
CA PHE A 224 -5.84 -21.56 -22.10
C PHE A 224 -4.45 -21.93 -21.53
N PRO A 225 -4.20 -21.86 -20.20
CA PRO A 225 -4.85 -22.69 -19.15
C PRO A 225 -5.26 -21.88 -17.88
N GLY A 226 -6.19 -22.28 -17.01
CA GLY A 226 -6.38 -23.56 -16.34
C GLY A 226 -6.10 -23.35 -14.85
N SER A 227 -7.16 -23.27 -14.03
CA SER A 227 -7.08 -23.22 -12.56
C SER A 227 -7.43 -24.60 -12.00
N CYS A 228 -6.61 -25.07 -11.04
CA CYS A 228 -6.86 -26.22 -10.18
C CYS A 228 -8.15 -26.09 -9.37
#